data_AF-A0A1H5NGF6-F1
#
_entry.id   AF-A0A1H5NGF6-F1
#
_cell.length_a   1.000
_cell.length_b   1.000
_cell.length_c   1.000
_cell.angle_alpha   90.00
_cell.angle_beta   90.00
_cell.angle_gamma   90.00
#
_symmetry.space_group_name_H-M   'P 1'
#
loop_
_entity.id
_entity.type
_entity.pdbx_description
1 polymer ?
#
loop_
_entity_poly.entity_id
_entity_poly.type
_entity_poly.pdbx_seq_one_letter_code
_entity_poly.pdbx_strand_id
1 'polypeptide(L)'
;MIIDAYNTTQDVRGRSDYLTGARKGQAPPPYTPFEPRRILDRMDAAGVDMAMVCSLAQRIENDFIASLVATYPDRFFGFGQVMPQADDALDEIDRMADAGLVGLKLHPSLHGYHVADHGLLDPVFEACARRGLLVLINALDDAFCAPLAIEEIARDHPQVPTIIAHMGAVWNVPEAIIVAERQPHVYLETSATLMSDVKRAYARLGPEKILMGSEWPGSDFDLERMKIAKAVEDEKDRALVEGGNMARLLGLTV
;
A
#
# COMPACT_ATOMS: atom_id res chain seq x y z
N MET A 1 0.92 -17.90 7.51
CA MET A 1 -0.10 -16.99 6.96
C MET A 1 0.54 -16.16 5.86
N ILE A 2 -0.08 -16.09 4.69
CA ILE A 2 0.37 -15.29 3.54
C ILE A 2 -0.52 -14.05 3.46
N ILE A 3 0.10 -12.87 3.46
CA ILE A 3 -0.59 -11.59 3.45
C ILE A 3 -0.04 -10.73 2.32
N ASP A 4 -0.91 -10.34 1.39
CA ASP A 4 -0.57 -9.36 0.36
C ASP A 4 -0.77 -7.94 0.90
N ALA A 5 0.30 -7.14 0.90
CA ALA A 5 0.36 -5.85 1.57
C ALA A 5 -0.22 -4.67 0.78
N TYR A 6 -0.54 -4.83 -0.52
CA TYR A 6 -1.01 -3.69 -1.32
C TYR A 6 -1.81 -4.11 -2.55
N ASN A 7 -3.10 -3.74 -2.58
CA ASN A 7 -3.98 -3.91 -3.73
C ASN A 7 -4.91 -2.72 -3.88
N THR A 8 -5.39 -2.52 -5.09
CA THR A 8 -6.37 -1.47 -5.40
C THR A 8 -7.71 -2.09 -5.74
N THR A 9 -8.76 -1.57 -5.10
CA THR A 9 -10.15 -1.95 -5.35
C THR A 9 -10.94 -0.67 -5.59
N GLN A 10 -11.75 -0.66 -6.63
CA GLN A 10 -12.52 0.51 -7.02
C GLN A 10 -13.91 0.02 -7.38
N ASP A 11 -14.93 0.55 -6.69
CA ASP A 11 -16.31 0.25 -7.04
C ASP A 11 -16.63 0.93 -8.35
N VAL A 12 -16.47 2.25 -8.40
CA VAL A 12 -16.83 3.05 -9.58
C VAL A 12 -15.66 3.17 -10.55
N ARG A 13 -15.71 2.46 -11.68
CA ARG A 13 -14.83 2.75 -12.82
C ARG A 13 -14.96 4.22 -13.18
N GLY A 14 -13.85 4.97 -13.03
CA GLY A 14 -13.81 6.40 -13.33
C GLY A 14 -14.20 6.70 -14.78
N ARG A 15 -14.45 7.98 -15.09
CA ARG A 15 -14.75 8.44 -16.47
C ARG A 15 -13.50 8.60 -17.35
N SER A 16 -12.32 8.30 -16.81
CA SER A 16 -11.06 8.42 -17.55
C SER A 16 -10.97 7.37 -18.65
N ASP A 17 -10.56 7.77 -19.83
CA ASP A 17 -10.20 6.89 -20.95
C ASP A 17 -9.07 5.93 -20.58
N TYR A 18 -8.12 6.35 -19.73
CA TYR A 18 -7.09 5.48 -19.15
C TYR A 18 -7.69 4.31 -18.34
N LEU A 19 -8.69 4.60 -17.50
CA LEU A 19 -9.34 3.60 -16.65
C LEU A 19 -10.41 2.77 -17.39
N THR A 20 -10.95 3.30 -18.49
CA THR A 20 -12.04 2.68 -19.23
C THR A 20 -11.61 2.01 -20.53
N GLY A 21 -10.43 2.33 -21.05
CA GLY A 21 -9.97 1.94 -22.38
C GLY A 21 -10.78 2.59 -23.53
N ALA A 22 -11.66 3.54 -23.23
CA ALA A 22 -12.53 4.17 -24.22
C ALA A 22 -11.74 5.16 -25.10
N ARG A 23 -11.89 5.08 -26.42
CA ARG A 23 -11.23 6.03 -27.34
C ARG A 23 -12.03 7.32 -27.47
N LYS A 24 -11.37 8.40 -27.88
CA LYS A 24 -12.02 9.68 -28.21
C LYS A 24 -13.23 9.45 -29.14
N GLY A 25 -14.41 9.87 -28.69
CA GLY A 25 -15.68 9.72 -29.43
C GLY A 25 -16.47 8.44 -29.12
N GLN A 26 -15.93 7.54 -28.31
CA GLN A 26 -16.69 6.40 -27.78
C GLN A 26 -17.35 6.77 -26.45
N ALA A 27 -18.56 6.26 -26.22
CA ALA A 27 -19.14 6.30 -24.88
C ALA A 27 -18.28 5.42 -23.94
N PRO A 28 -18.07 5.83 -22.68
CA PRO A 28 -17.41 4.97 -21.72
C PRO A 28 -18.21 3.65 -21.56
N PRO A 29 -17.52 2.53 -21.27
CA PRO A 29 -18.19 1.27 -20.97
C PRO A 29 -19.18 1.47 -19.81
N PRO A 30 -20.27 0.69 -19.77
CA PRO A 30 -21.24 0.77 -18.70
C PRO A 30 -20.56 0.55 -17.35
N TYR A 31 -21.12 1.18 -16.32
CA TYR A 31 -20.67 0.96 -14.97
C TYR A 31 -20.75 -0.54 -14.63
N THR A 32 -19.60 -1.14 -14.32
CA THR A 32 -19.53 -2.49 -13.74
C THR A 32 -18.98 -2.31 -12.33
N PRO A 33 -19.81 -2.54 -11.29
CA PRO A 33 -19.36 -2.51 -9.90
C PRO A 33 -18.17 -3.43 -9.67
N PHE A 34 -17.43 -3.16 -8.61
CA PHE A 34 -16.41 -4.10 -8.18
C PHE A 34 -17.09 -5.42 -7.80
N GLU A 35 -16.56 -6.52 -8.32
CA GLU A 35 -16.99 -7.86 -7.93
C GLU A 35 -15.92 -8.45 -7.00
N PRO A 36 -16.16 -8.53 -5.67
CA PRO A 36 -15.17 -9.03 -4.71
C PRO A 36 -14.67 -10.43 -5.03
N ARG A 37 -15.51 -11.26 -5.67
CA ARG A 37 -15.14 -12.61 -6.07
C ARG A 37 -13.93 -12.65 -7.00
N ARG A 38 -13.70 -11.62 -7.81
CA ARG A 38 -12.56 -11.56 -8.74
C ARG A 38 -11.20 -11.56 -8.04
N ILE A 39 -11.07 -10.84 -6.93
CA ILE A 39 -9.83 -10.83 -6.13
C ILE A 39 -9.77 -12.07 -5.23
N LEU A 40 -10.89 -12.48 -4.62
CA LEU A 40 -10.96 -13.65 -3.74
C LEU A 40 -10.56 -14.95 -4.47
N ASP A 41 -11.06 -15.18 -5.68
CA ASP A 41 -10.70 -16.37 -6.47
C ASP A 41 -9.19 -16.40 -6.81
N ARG A 42 -8.60 -15.21 -7.02
CA ARG A 42 -7.17 -15.08 -7.32
C ARG A 42 -6.31 -15.28 -6.08
N MET A 43 -6.74 -14.76 -4.93
CA MET A 43 -6.12 -15.04 -3.64
C MET A 43 -6.17 -16.54 -3.32
N ASP A 44 -7.35 -17.17 -3.46
CA ASP A 44 -7.53 -18.61 -3.20
C ASP A 44 -6.63 -19.46 -4.11
N ALA A 45 -6.56 -19.14 -5.40
CA ALA A 45 -5.70 -19.85 -6.36
C ALA A 45 -4.20 -19.68 -6.05
N ALA A 46 -3.80 -18.53 -5.51
CA ALA A 46 -2.42 -18.23 -5.13
C ALA A 46 -2.09 -18.58 -3.67
N GLY A 47 -3.04 -19.11 -2.89
CA GLY A 47 -2.85 -19.40 -1.46
C GLY A 47 -2.57 -18.16 -0.59
N VAL A 48 -3.17 -17.02 -0.92
CA VAL A 48 -3.12 -15.78 -0.13
C VAL A 48 -4.28 -15.76 0.86
N ASP A 49 -3.95 -15.66 2.15
CA ASP A 49 -4.93 -15.70 3.24
C ASP A 49 -5.64 -14.35 3.36
N MET A 50 -4.87 -13.26 3.41
CA MET A 50 -5.37 -11.89 3.53
C MET A 50 -4.75 -10.94 2.52
N ALA A 51 -5.47 -9.88 2.16
CA ALA A 51 -5.00 -8.83 1.27
C ALA A 51 -5.38 -7.43 1.78
N MET A 52 -4.43 -6.49 1.67
CA MET A 52 -4.72 -5.07 1.86
C MET A 52 -5.54 -4.55 0.68
N VAL A 53 -6.62 -3.82 0.95
CA VAL A 53 -7.40 -3.14 -0.09
C VAL A 53 -7.48 -1.64 0.17
N CYS A 54 -7.26 -0.84 -0.87
CA CYS A 54 -7.50 0.60 -0.83
C CYS A 54 -8.14 1.08 -2.14
N SER A 55 -8.64 2.31 -2.17
CA SER A 55 -9.14 2.92 -3.40
C SER A 55 -8.01 3.18 -4.40
N LEU A 56 -8.35 3.39 -5.67
CA LEU A 56 -7.43 4.01 -6.62
C LEU A 56 -7.27 5.49 -6.29
N ALA A 57 -6.05 6.03 -6.36
CA ALA A 57 -5.78 7.41 -5.96
C ALA A 57 -6.57 8.47 -6.73
N GLN A 58 -7.01 8.19 -7.96
CA GLN A 58 -7.86 9.09 -8.75
C GLN A 58 -9.27 9.23 -8.18
N ARG A 59 -9.69 8.34 -7.29
CA ARG A 59 -11.03 8.36 -6.69
C ARG A 59 -11.01 7.67 -5.32
N ILE A 60 -11.11 8.48 -4.27
CA ILE A 60 -11.16 8.03 -2.88
C ILE A 60 -12.57 7.51 -2.56
N GLU A 61 -12.68 6.27 -2.09
CA GLU A 61 -13.95 5.58 -1.81
C GLU A 61 -13.87 4.85 -0.45
N ASN A 62 -13.55 5.57 0.63
CA ASN A 62 -13.33 4.98 1.96
C ASN A 62 -14.53 4.14 2.46
N ASP A 63 -15.76 4.58 2.22
CA ASP A 63 -16.97 3.83 2.60
C ASP A 63 -17.05 2.47 1.91
N PHE A 64 -16.66 2.42 0.64
CA PHE A 64 -16.62 1.18 -0.10
C PHE A 64 -15.54 0.25 0.45
N ILE A 65 -14.34 0.77 0.73
CA ILE A 65 -13.26 -0.01 1.35
C ILE A 65 -13.69 -0.56 2.72
N ALA A 66 -14.29 0.28 3.57
CA ALA A 66 -14.82 -0.14 4.87
C ALA A 66 -15.91 -1.22 4.71
N SER A 67 -16.78 -1.09 3.71
CA SER A 67 -17.81 -2.10 3.44
C SER A 67 -17.23 -3.45 3.00
N LEU A 68 -16.15 -3.45 2.21
CA LEU A 68 -15.44 -4.67 1.81
C LEU A 68 -14.80 -5.36 3.01
N VAL A 69 -14.11 -4.59 3.86
CA VAL A 69 -13.48 -5.09 5.09
C VAL A 69 -14.54 -5.65 6.04
N ALA A 70 -15.66 -4.95 6.24
CA ALA A 70 -16.74 -5.42 7.10
C ALA A 70 -17.41 -6.70 6.56
N THR A 71 -17.47 -6.86 5.24
CA THR A 71 -18.08 -8.04 4.59
C THR A 71 -17.15 -9.26 4.62
N TYR A 72 -15.83 -9.05 4.48
CA TYR A 72 -14.83 -10.11 4.44
C TYR A 72 -13.66 -9.85 5.42
N PRO A 73 -13.91 -9.73 6.72
CA PRO A 73 -12.90 -9.30 7.70
C PRO A 73 -11.73 -10.29 7.84
N ASP A 74 -11.97 -11.57 7.56
CA ASP A 74 -10.94 -12.62 7.60
C ASP A 74 -10.08 -12.68 6.32
N ARG A 75 -10.45 -11.90 5.28
CA ARG A 75 -9.78 -11.89 3.98
C ARG A 75 -9.21 -10.54 3.61
N PHE A 76 -9.79 -9.45 4.11
CA PHE A 76 -9.35 -8.09 3.81
C PHE A 76 -9.10 -7.26 5.06
N PHE A 77 -8.07 -6.44 4.96
CA PHE A 77 -7.89 -5.27 5.81
C PHE A 77 -7.73 -4.05 4.91
N GLY A 78 -8.19 -2.88 5.37
CA GLY A 78 -8.34 -1.73 4.48
C GLY A 78 -7.45 -0.57 4.87
N PHE A 79 -6.90 0.10 3.86
CA PHE A 79 -6.27 1.40 4.00
C PHE A 79 -7.18 2.44 3.34
N GLY A 80 -7.62 3.43 4.13
CA GLY A 80 -8.36 4.56 3.59
C GLY A 80 -7.42 5.58 2.94
N GLN A 81 -7.98 6.61 2.32
CA GLN A 81 -7.22 7.73 1.77
C GLN A 81 -7.90 9.04 2.13
N VAL A 82 -7.11 10.10 2.26
CA VAL A 82 -7.63 11.46 2.34
C VAL A 82 -6.87 12.35 1.37
N MET A 83 -7.48 13.45 0.98
CA MET A 83 -6.76 14.58 0.42
C MET A 83 -6.24 15.41 1.59
N PRO A 84 -4.93 15.45 1.89
CA PRO A 84 -4.44 16.20 3.05
C PRO A 84 -4.82 17.68 3.04
N GLN A 85 -5.04 18.25 1.85
CA GLN A 85 -5.45 19.65 1.68
C GLN A 85 -6.94 19.90 1.94
N ALA A 86 -7.75 18.87 2.17
CA ALA A 86 -9.18 19.02 2.44
C ALA A 86 -9.42 19.47 3.89
N ASP A 87 -10.40 20.35 4.08
CA ASP A 87 -10.74 20.89 5.40
C ASP A 87 -11.15 19.80 6.41
N ASP A 88 -11.71 18.69 5.92
CA ASP A 88 -12.19 17.55 6.70
C ASP A 88 -11.20 16.37 6.73
N ALA A 89 -9.96 16.53 6.24
CA ALA A 89 -9.01 15.43 6.11
C ALA A 89 -8.73 14.69 7.44
N LEU A 90 -8.63 15.43 8.56
CA LEU A 90 -8.36 14.84 9.87
C LEU A 90 -9.60 14.13 10.44
N ASP A 91 -10.78 14.73 10.27
CA ASP A 91 -12.05 14.12 10.66
C ASP A 91 -12.30 12.83 9.87
N GLU A 92 -11.92 12.80 8.59
CA GLU A 92 -12.03 11.62 7.74
C GLU A 92 -11.07 10.50 8.16
N ILE A 93 -9.85 10.82 8.61
CA ILE A 93 -8.92 9.84 9.20
C ILE A 93 -9.55 9.21 10.45
N ASP A 94 -10.18 10.02 11.29
CA ASP A 94 -10.85 9.53 12.49
C ASP A 94 -12.05 8.64 12.14
N ARG A 95 -12.87 9.07 11.17
CA ARG A 95 -14.06 8.34 10.72
C ARG A 95 -13.72 7.00 10.08
N MET A 96 -12.70 6.96 9.21
CA MET A 96 -12.31 5.71 8.55
C MET A 96 -11.70 4.71 9.54
N ALA A 97 -10.98 5.19 10.55
CA ALA A 97 -10.47 4.36 11.62
C ALA A 97 -11.60 3.80 12.51
N ASP A 98 -12.63 4.61 12.81
CA ASP A 98 -13.86 4.13 13.49
C ASP A 98 -14.61 3.08 12.67
N ALA A 99 -14.52 3.15 11.34
CA ALA A 99 -15.08 2.17 10.42
C ALA A 99 -14.23 0.88 10.28
N GLY A 100 -13.13 0.76 11.03
CA GLY A 100 -12.28 -0.43 11.06
C GLY A 100 -11.16 -0.46 10.02
N LEU A 101 -10.88 0.66 9.33
CA LEU A 101 -9.70 0.75 8.49
C LEU A 101 -8.45 0.90 9.38
N VAL A 102 -7.39 0.18 9.02
CA VAL A 102 -6.18 0.02 9.87
C VAL A 102 -4.98 0.81 9.34
N GLY A 103 -5.14 1.48 8.20
CA GLY A 103 -4.08 2.30 7.63
C GLY A 103 -4.59 3.43 6.75
N LEU A 104 -3.66 4.30 6.38
CA LEU A 104 -3.84 5.41 5.46
C LEU A 104 -2.91 5.21 4.26
N LYS A 105 -3.45 5.31 3.05
CA LYS A 105 -2.69 5.35 1.80
C LYS A 105 -2.61 6.80 1.31
N LEU A 106 -1.40 7.28 1.09
CA LEU A 106 -1.11 8.59 0.51
C LEU A 106 -0.61 8.45 -0.93
N HIS A 107 -0.98 9.41 -1.78
CA HIS A 107 -0.48 9.50 -3.15
C HIS A 107 -0.10 10.94 -3.53
N PRO A 108 1.04 11.45 -3.03
CA PRO A 108 1.47 12.86 -3.21
C PRO A 108 1.42 13.33 -4.67
N SER A 109 1.95 12.54 -5.61
CA SER A 109 2.07 12.93 -7.03
C SER A 109 0.72 13.11 -7.73
N LEU A 110 -0.27 12.25 -7.47
CA LEU A 110 -1.60 12.35 -8.07
C LEU A 110 -2.51 13.35 -7.33
N HIS A 111 -2.28 13.54 -6.04
CA HIS A 111 -3.05 14.46 -5.19
C HIS A 111 -2.45 15.88 -5.15
N GLY A 112 -1.30 16.10 -5.79
CA GLY A 112 -0.73 17.42 -6.04
C GLY A 112 -0.08 18.08 -4.82
N TYR A 113 0.61 17.33 -3.98
CA TYR A 113 1.39 17.86 -2.85
C TYR A 113 2.76 17.16 -2.74
N HIS A 114 3.72 17.81 -2.10
CA HIS A 114 5.02 17.21 -1.81
C HIS A 114 4.96 16.46 -0.47
N VAL A 115 5.52 15.25 -0.39
CA VAL A 115 5.40 14.40 0.80
C VAL A 115 6.05 15.00 2.06
N ALA A 116 7.12 15.78 1.89
CA ALA A 116 7.80 16.49 2.98
C ALA A 116 7.20 17.88 3.29
N ASP A 117 5.98 18.17 2.85
CA ASP A 117 5.26 19.37 3.30
C ASP A 117 4.76 19.15 4.73
N HIS A 118 5.63 19.44 5.71
CA HIS A 118 5.36 19.25 7.14
C HIS A 118 4.09 19.98 7.61
N GLY A 119 3.83 21.19 7.11
CA GLY A 119 2.62 21.92 7.49
C GLY A 119 1.33 21.19 7.10
N LEU A 120 1.40 20.41 6.03
CA LEU A 120 0.29 19.60 5.52
C LEU A 120 0.25 18.19 6.12
N LEU A 121 1.40 17.54 6.27
CA LEU A 121 1.50 16.12 6.61
C LEU A 121 1.73 15.84 8.09
N ASP A 122 2.34 16.73 8.87
CA ASP A 122 2.51 16.49 10.32
C ASP A 122 1.16 16.25 11.02
N PRO A 123 0.10 17.05 10.79
CA PRO A 123 -1.21 16.80 11.41
C PRO A 123 -1.83 15.46 10.99
N VAL A 124 -1.56 15.02 9.75
CA VAL A 124 -2.02 13.73 9.22
C VAL A 124 -1.31 12.57 9.92
N PHE A 125 0.02 12.63 10.04
CA PHE A 125 0.80 11.61 10.76
C PHE A 125 0.47 11.58 12.26
N GLU A 126 0.24 12.73 12.89
CA GLU A 126 -0.22 12.82 14.27
C GLU A 126 -1.60 12.17 14.45
N ALA A 127 -2.52 12.37 13.50
CA ALA A 127 -3.82 11.69 13.52
C ALA A 127 -3.66 10.16 13.38
N CYS A 128 -2.84 9.70 12.43
CA CYS A 128 -2.52 8.28 12.29
C CYS A 128 -1.91 7.69 13.58
N ALA A 129 -0.97 8.42 14.21
CA ALA A 129 -0.35 8.02 15.46
C ALA A 129 -1.36 7.85 16.60
N ARG A 130 -2.27 8.82 16.79
CA ARG A 130 -3.32 8.74 17.83
C ARG A 130 -4.24 7.55 17.63
N ARG A 131 -4.48 7.17 16.37
CA ARG A 131 -5.39 6.09 15.97
C ARG A 131 -4.70 4.74 15.80
N GLY A 132 -3.37 4.67 15.91
CA GLY A 132 -2.58 3.45 15.70
C GLY A 132 -2.59 2.96 14.25
N LEU A 133 -2.78 3.87 13.29
CA LEU A 133 -2.83 3.55 11.86
C LEU A 133 -1.42 3.39 11.28
N LEU A 134 -1.30 2.47 10.32
CA LEU A 134 -0.14 2.39 9.44
C LEU A 134 -0.27 3.41 8.31
N VAL A 135 0.85 3.84 7.72
CA VAL A 135 0.83 4.73 6.56
C VAL A 135 1.56 4.06 5.39
N LEU A 136 0.91 3.92 4.24
CA LEU A 136 1.54 3.49 3.00
C LEU A 136 1.62 4.69 2.04
N ILE A 137 2.80 4.99 1.54
CA ILE A 137 3.03 6.14 0.67
C ILE A 137 3.42 5.63 -0.71
N ASN A 138 2.71 6.12 -1.74
CA ASN A 138 3.13 5.88 -3.11
C ASN A 138 4.57 6.38 -3.30
N ALA A 139 5.47 5.55 -3.82
CA ALA A 139 6.82 5.97 -4.13
C ALA A 139 7.24 5.41 -5.49
N LEU A 140 7.61 6.30 -6.40
CA LEU A 140 8.17 5.97 -7.70
C LEU A 140 9.38 6.89 -7.97
N ASP A 141 9.84 6.95 -9.21
CA ASP A 141 10.87 7.85 -9.70
C ASP A 141 10.35 9.27 -9.96
N ASP A 142 9.65 9.87 -8.99
CA ASP A 142 9.13 11.24 -9.07
C ASP A 142 9.52 12.14 -7.88
N ALA A 143 9.51 13.45 -8.13
CA ALA A 143 9.99 14.44 -7.18
C ALA A 143 9.03 14.73 -6.01
N PHE A 144 7.77 14.29 -6.07
CA PHE A 144 6.80 14.56 -5.00
C PHE A 144 6.86 13.53 -3.88
N CYS A 145 7.38 12.33 -4.16
CA CYS A 145 7.37 11.21 -3.23
C CYS A 145 8.63 10.33 -3.27
N ALA A 146 9.79 10.90 -3.63
CA ALA A 146 11.06 10.20 -3.58
C ALA A 146 11.34 9.65 -2.15
N PRO A 147 11.96 8.47 -2.00
CA PRO A 147 12.17 7.85 -0.69
C PRO A 147 12.90 8.74 0.33
N LEU A 148 13.88 9.53 -0.08
CA LEU A 148 14.55 10.48 0.83
C LEU A 148 13.61 11.59 1.32
N ALA A 149 12.63 12.01 0.51
CA ALA A 149 11.61 12.96 0.95
C ALA A 149 10.60 12.29 1.90
N ILE A 150 10.30 10.99 1.69
CA ILE A 150 9.51 10.20 2.64
C ILE A 150 10.24 10.07 3.98
N GLU A 151 11.56 9.87 3.97
CA GLU A 151 12.37 9.86 5.20
C GLU A 151 12.22 11.16 5.99
N GLU A 152 12.22 12.31 5.31
CA GLU A 152 12.17 13.62 5.95
C GLU A 152 10.90 13.83 6.79
N ILE A 153 9.75 13.34 6.33
CA ILE A 153 8.53 13.36 7.15
C ILE A 153 8.51 12.20 8.16
N ALA A 154 8.82 10.98 7.72
CA ALA A 154 8.64 9.78 8.55
C ALA A 154 9.54 9.77 9.79
N ARG A 155 10.74 10.36 9.73
CA ARG A 155 11.70 10.41 10.84
C ARG A 155 11.17 11.13 12.09
N ASP A 156 10.24 12.07 11.92
CA ASP A 156 9.64 12.84 13.02
C ASP A 156 8.41 12.13 13.61
N HIS A 157 7.95 11.05 12.97
CA HIS A 157 6.80 10.25 13.38
C HIS A 157 7.15 8.76 13.56
N PRO A 158 8.14 8.39 14.41
CA PRO A 158 8.61 7.00 14.59
C PRO A 158 7.55 6.03 15.13
N GLN A 159 6.47 6.55 15.71
CA GLN A 159 5.32 5.80 16.19
C GLN A 159 4.38 5.31 15.07
N VAL A 160 4.53 5.82 13.85
CA VAL A 160 3.69 5.45 12.70
C VAL A 160 4.48 4.52 11.78
N PRO A 161 4.17 3.21 11.73
CA PRO A 161 4.77 2.33 10.76
C PRO A 161 4.52 2.85 9.35
N THR A 162 5.59 3.17 8.64
CA THR A 162 5.52 3.80 7.31
C THR A 162 5.98 2.80 6.26
N ILE A 163 5.21 2.61 5.20
CA ILE A 163 5.47 1.66 4.13
C ILE A 163 5.72 2.44 2.84
N ILE A 164 6.88 2.22 2.22
CA ILE A 164 7.23 2.76 0.90
C ILE A 164 6.73 1.77 -0.15
N ALA A 165 5.71 2.18 -0.91
CA ALA A 165 5.15 1.38 -2.02
C ALA A 165 6.21 1.12 -3.08
N HIS A 166 6.20 -0.06 -3.70
CA HIS A 166 7.07 -0.45 -4.81
C HIS A 166 8.58 -0.26 -4.58
N MET A 167 9.01 -0.06 -3.33
CA MET A 167 10.37 0.33 -2.96
C MET A 167 10.90 1.56 -3.71
N GLY A 168 10.04 2.49 -4.17
CA GLY A 168 10.51 3.60 -5.02
C GLY A 168 10.97 3.16 -6.41
N ALA A 169 10.38 2.09 -6.95
CA ALA A 169 10.74 1.58 -8.27
C ALA A 169 10.60 2.67 -9.37
N VAL A 170 11.43 2.64 -10.42
CA VAL A 170 12.54 1.69 -10.65
C VAL A 170 13.89 2.27 -10.19
N TRP A 171 14.07 3.58 -10.26
CA TRP A 171 15.40 4.20 -10.06
C TRP A 171 15.73 4.55 -8.61
N ASN A 172 14.73 4.70 -7.74
CA ASN A 172 14.92 5.16 -6.36
C ASN A 172 15.00 4.00 -5.33
N VAL A 173 15.02 2.73 -5.76
CA VAL A 173 15.21 1.58 -4.87
C VAL A 173 16.44 1.71 -3.97
N PRO A 174 17.63 2.17 -4.44
CA PRO A 174 18.77 2.37 -3.55
C PRO A 174 18.49 3.35 -2.41
N GLU A 175 17.72 4.40 -2.66
CA GLU A 175 17.31 5.36 -1.63
C GLU A 175 16.35 4.71 -0.64
N ALA A 176 15.32 4.01 -1.11
CA ALA A 176 14.37 3.31 -0.25
C ALA A 176 15.08 2.34 0.71
N ILE A 177 16.09 1.61 0.24
CA ILE A 177 16.91 0.73 1.09
C ILE A 177 17.68 1.54 2.14
N ILE A 178 18.31 2.66 1.77
CA ILE A 178 19.03 3.52 2.72
C ILE A 178 18.08 4.06 3.79
N VAL A 179 16.87 4.47 3.41
CA VAL A 179 15.86 4.99 4.34
C VAL A 179 15.43 3.89 5.31
N ALA A 180 15.12 2.69 4.82
CA ALA A 180 14.72 1.56 5.67
C ALA A 180 15.85 1.08 6.59
N GLU A 181 17.13 1.24 6.21
CA GLU A 181 18.29 1.00 7.08
C GLU A 181 18.36 2.01 8.23
N ARG A 182 18.09 3.29 7.94
CA ARG A 182 18.19 4.38 8.91
C ARG A 182 16.99 4.46 9.86
N GLN A 183 15.80 4.08 9.37
CA GLN A 183 14.53 4.28 10.05
C GLN A 183 13.90 2.92 10.45
N PRO A 184 13.96 2.52 11.74
CA PRO A 184 13.47 1.23 12.20
C PRO A 184 11.98 0.98 11.95
N HIS A 185 11.17 2.03 11.80
CA HIS A 185 9.72 1.97 11.55
C HIS A 185 9.33 2.08 10.06
N VAL A 186 10.29 2.18 9.13
CA VAL A 186 10.02 2.27 7.68
C VAL A 186 10.19 0.92 6.97
N TYR A 187 9.17 0.44 6.25
CA TYR A 187 9.14 -0.85 5.57
C TYR A 187 9.04 -0.69 4.06
N LEU A 188 9.47 -1.70 3.30
CA LEU A 188 9.51 -1.68 1.84
C LEU A 188 8.54 -2.70 1.26
N GLU A 189 7.61 -2.23 0.43
CA GLU A 189 6.63 -3.08 -0.26
C GLU A 189 7.08 -3.39 -1.70
N THR A 190 6.87 -4.63 -2.18
CA THR A 190 7.60 -5.22 -3.33
C THR A 190 6.89 -5.16 -4.69
N SER A 191 5.62 -4.76 -4.77
CA SER A 191 4.86 -4.72 -6.02
C SER A 191 5.53 -3.82 -7.05
N ALA A 192 5.39 -4.12 -8.35
CA ALA A 192 6.07 -3.43 -9.46
C ALA A 192 7.62 -3.41 -9.41
N THR A 193 8.26 -3.86 -8.33
CA THR A 193 9.71 -3.93 -8.17
C THR A 193 10.30 -5.17 -8.86
N LEU A 194 11.51 -5.03 -9.41
CA LEU A 194 12.25 -6.13 -10.01
C LEU A 194 12.77 -7.13 -8.95
N MET A 195 12.82 -8.41 -9.30
CA MET A 195 13.36 -9.46 -8.43
C MET A 195 14.80 -9.16 -7.95
N SER A 196 15.64 -8.57 -8.80
CA SER A 196 17.02 -8.19 -8.44
C SER A 196 17.09 -7.13 -7.35
N ASP A 197 16.12 -6.23 -7.32
CA ASP A 197 16.03 -5.17 -6.32
C ASP A 197 15.49 -5.72 -5.00
N VAL A 198 14.53 -6.66 -5.04
CA VAL A 198 14.13 -7.42 -3.84
C VAL A 198 15.33 -8.17 -3.24
N LYS A 199 16.15 -8.83 -4.08
CA LYS A 199 17.40 -9.48 -3.62
C LYS A 199 18.36 -8.49 -2.96
N ARG A 200 18.52 -7.30 -3.55
CA ARG A 200 19.39 -6.25 -3.01
C ARG A 200 18.87 -5.71 -1.68
N ALA A 201 17.57 -5.47 -1.56
CA ALA A 201 16.94 -5.04 -0.32
C ALA A 201 17.12 -6.11 0.78
N TYR A 202 16.80 -7.37 0.46
CA TYR A 202 16.97 -8.49 1.39
C TYR A 202 18.41 -8.66 1.87
N ALA A 203 19.39 -8.58 0.97
CA ALA A 203 20.81 -8.69 1.32
C ALA A 203 21.31 -7.58 2.26
N ARG A 204 20.65 -6.40 2.27
CA ARG A 204 21.04 -5.25 3.09
C ARG A 204 20.24 -5.13 4.38
N LEU A 205 18.94 -5.43 4.33
CA LEU A 205 17.99 -5.19 5.42
C LEU A 205 17.64 -6.46 6.21
N GLY A 206 17.87 -7.64 5.63
CA GLY A 206 17.22 -8.87 6.07
C GLY A 206 15.72 -8.91 5.73
N PRO A 207 14.99 -9.94 6.19
CA PRO A 207 13.60 -10.16 5.81
C PRO A 207 12.62 -9.23 6.52
N GLU A 208 12.92 -8.78 7.75
CA GLU A 208 12.00 -8.10 8.68
C GLU A 208 11.45 -6.73 8.20
N LYS A 209 12.04 -6.18 7.14
CA LYS A 209 11.74 -4.85 6.61
C LYS A 209 11.03 -4.89 5.26
N ILE A 210 10.75 -6.07 4.74
CA ILE A 210 10.21 -6.27 3.39
C ILE A 210 8.82 -6.87 3.50
N LEU A 211 7.88 -6.30 2.75
CA LEU A 211 6.48 -6.69 2.70
C LEU A 211 6.15 -7.10 1.27
N MET A 212 5.66 -8.32 1.08
CA MET A 212 5.13 -8.72 -0.22
C MET A 212 3.82 -7.99 -0.51
N GLY A 213 3.68 -7.42 -1.70
CA GLY A 213 2.40 -6.99 -2.25
C GLY A 213 2.40 -7.14 -3.76
N SER A 214 1.19 -7.15 -4.35
CA SER A 214 1.01 -7.40 -5.78
C SER A 214 0.47 -6.23 -6.57
N GLU A 215 -0.05 -5.21 -5.90
CA GLU A 215 -0.78 -4.11 -6.53
C GLU A 215 -1.91 -4.63 -7.42
N TRP A 216 -2.57 -5.74 -7.06
CA TRP A 216 -3.65 -6.29 -7.88
C TRP A 216 -4.69 -5.18 -8.16
N PRO A 217 -5.17 -5.02 -9.41
CA PRO A 217 -4.99 -5.90 -10.57
C PRO A 217 -3.77 -5.61 -11.46
N GLY A 218 -2.80 -4.81 -11.00
CA GLY A 218 -1.56 -4.50 -11.70
C GLY A 218 -0.64 -5.70 -11.90
N SER A 219 -0.57 -6.61 -10.93
CA SER A 219 0.11 -7.91 -11.02
C SER A 219 -0.78 -9.05 -10.51
N ASP A 220 -0.35 -10.28 -10.76
CA ASP A 220 -0.98 -11.50 -10.23
C ASP A 220 -0.27 -11.96 -8.95
N PHE A 221 -1.05 -12.41 -7.95
CA PHE A 221 -0.53 -12.86 -6.66
C PHE A 221 0.50 -14.00 -6.78
N ASP A 222 0.27 -14.98 -7.66
CA ASP A 222 1.16 -16.13 -7.84
C ASP A 222 2.49 -15.74 -8.47
N LEU A 223 2.49 -14.76 -9.38
CA LEU A 223 3.70 -14.18 -9.95
C LEU A 223 4.55 -13.51 -8.86
N GLU A 224 3.93 -12.74 -7.99
CA GLU A 224 4.60 -12.01 -6.91
C GLU A 224 5.15 -12.94 -5.85
N ARG A 225 4.40 -13.98 -5.47
CA ARG A 225 4.92 -15.06 -4.62
C ARG A 225 6.10 -15.79 -5.26
N MET A 226 6.05 -16.07 -6.56
CA MET A 226 7.17 -16.66 -7.27
C MET A 226 8.40 -15.74 -7.26
N LYS A 227 8.21 -14.43 -7.44
CA LYS A 227 9.27 -13.41 -7.33
C LYS A 227 9.93 -13.46 -5.95
N ILE A 228 9.14 -13.45 -4.87
CA ILE A 228 9.66 -13.54 -3.50
C ILE A 228 10.39 -14.87 -3.28
N ALA A 229 9.83 -16.00 -3.72
CA ALA A 229 10.47 -17.31 -3.58
C ALA A 229 11.82 -17.43 -4.30
N LYS A 230 12.02 -16.67 -5.39
CA LYS A 230 13.30 -16.60 -6.10
C LYS A 230 14.25 -15.56 -5.54
N ALA A 231 13.74 -14.54 -4.84
CA ALA A 231 14.54 -13.50 -4.21
C ALA A 231 15.05 -13.90 -2.82
N VAL A 232 14.23 -14.61 -2.05
CA VAL A 232 14.48 -15.03 -0.67
C VAL A 232 14.39 -16.56 -0.63
N GLU A 233 15.57 -17.20 -0.70
CA GLU A 233 15.67 -18.67 -0.80
C GLU A 233 15.44 -19.37 0.55
N ASP A 234 15.81 -18.73 1.67
CA ASP A 234 15.53 -19.25 3.01
C ASP A 234 14.03 -19.21 3.30
N GLU A 235 13.49 -20.34 3.74
CA GLU A 235 12.05 -20.51 3.93
C GLU A 235 11.49 -19.71 5.12
N LYS A 236 12.28 -19.52 6.18
CA LYS A 236 11.84 -18.76 7.36
C LYS A 236 11.80 -17.28 7.03
N ASP A 237 12.83 -16.80 6.35
CA ASP A 237 12.92 -15.41 5.90
C ASP A 237 11.83 -15.11 4.86
N ARG A 238 11.55 -16.06 3.95
CA ARG A 238 10.44 -15.95 3.01
C ARG A 238 9.08 -15.86 3.72
N ALA A 239 8.85 -16.66 4.75
CA ALA A 239 7.59 -16.62 5.51
C ALA A 239 7.36 -15.26 6.21
N LEU A 240 8.43 -14.59 6.65
CA LEU A 240 8.34 -13.22 7.17
C LEU A 240 7.92 -12.24 6.06
N VAL A 241 8.57 -12.31 4.89
CA VAL A 241 8.30 -11.40 3.76
C VAL A 241 6.90 -11.61 3.15
N GLU A 242 6.48 -12.87 2.97
CA GLU A 242 5.18 -13.21 2.36
C GLU A 242 3.99 -12.96 3.31
N GLY A 243 4.20 -12.66 4.59
CA GLY A 243 3.07 -12.31 5.45
C GLY A 243 3.39 -12.08 6.93
N GLY A 244 4.43 -12.71 7.49
CA GLY A 244 4.76 -12.59 8.91
C GLY A 244 5.01 -11.14 9.37
N ASN A 245 5.68 -10.34 8.55
CA ASN A 245 5.95 -8.93 8.84
C ASN A 245 4.66 -8.10 8.87
N MET A 246 3.77 -8.27 7.88
CA MET A 246 2.50 -7.55 7.85
C MET A 246 1.59 -7.99 9.00
N ALA A 247 1.55 -9.29 9.30
CA ALA A 247 0.80 -9.81 10.43
C ALA A 247 1.26 -9.20 11.76
N ARG A 248 2.59 -9.06 11.96
CA ARG A 248 3.17 -8.37 13.13
C ARG A 248 2.73 -6.91 13.19
N LEU A 249 2.73 -6.19 12.07
CA LEU A 249 2.30 -4.80 12.01
C LEU A 249 0.80 -4.63 12.31
N LEU A 250 -0.02 -5.61 11.91
CA LEU A 250 -1.46 -5.66 12.19
C LEU A 250 -1.80 -6.19 13.59
N GLY A 251 -0.81 -6.66 14.36
CA GLY A 251 -1.04 -7.28 15.67
C GLY A 251 -1.73 -8.65 15.61
N LEU A 252 -1.66 -9.34 14.47
CA LEU A 252 -2.23 -10.68 14.29
C LEU A 252 -1.33 -11.74 14.93
N THR A 253 -1.94 -12.76 15.55
CA THR A 253 -1.20 -13.92 16.06
C THR A 253 -0.97 -14.90 14.91
N VAL A 254 0.30 -15.17 14.59
CA VAL A 254 0.74 -16.04 13.48
C VAL A 254 1.21 -17.39 14.00
#